data_AF-A0A9P0MVT0-F1
#
_entry.id   AF-A0A9P0MVT0-F1
#
_cell.length_a   1.000
_cell.length_b   1.000
_cell.length_c   1.000
_cell.angle_alpha   90.00
_cell.angle_beta   90.00
_cell.angle_gamma   90.00
#
_symmetry.space_group_name_H-M   'P 1'
#
loop_
_entity.id
_entity.type
_entity.pdbx_description
1 polymer ?
#
loop_
_entity_poly.entity_id
_entity_poly.type
_entity_poly.pdbx_seq_one_letter_code
_entity_poly.pdbx_strand_id
1 'polypeptide(L)'
;MSRAMDDDDDDVFGGIYENGHWIWDDKVNALVFKSDLPEEPPDAPQLATAILGSVEFREDIDINEQNRFRKRMQRKPEPNDVVTLQDIKDVVLFTAPIKILKPYLINLLHMTGTERILRGLIFLCQYHLQTSETMNNRTIELLSRIRTDRSEIVEMRYMENLEDLRLLVAKEYSNMINGSGEFEKFHHMGPSKKMRS
;
A
#
# COMPACT_ATOMS: atom_id res chain seq x y z
N MET A 1 17.17 -11.23 -63.82
CA MET A 1 15.98 -10.81 -63.05
C MET A 1 15.58 -11.96 -62.12
N SER A 2 15.12 -11.63 -60.91
CA SER A 2 14.97 -12.45 -59.68
C SER A 2 16.29 -12.57 -58.88
N ARG A 3 16.63 -11.53 -58.10
CA ARG A 3 16.20 -11.16 -56.72
C ARG A 3 16.87 -12.06 -55.69
N ALA A 4 18.06 -11.62 -55.25
CA ALA A 4 18.73 -12.11 -54.06
C ALA A 4 17.86 -11.78 -52.83
N MET A 5 17.80 -12.72 -51.90
CA MET A 5 17.28 -12.50 -50.56
C MET A 5 18.32 -11.65 -49.83
N ASP A 6 17.99 -10.40 -49.52
CA ASP A 6 18.68 -9.62 -48.50
C ASP A 6 18.16 -10.14 -47.15
N ASP A 7 18.98 -10.94 -46.46
CA ASP A 7 18.88 -11.18 -45.01
C ASP A 7 19.63 -10.02 -44.33
N ASP A 8 18.98 -8.87 -44.20
CA ASP A 8 19.40 -7.76 -43.32
C ASP A 8 18.49 -7.79 -42.08
N ASP A 9 18.70 -8.79 -41.22
CA ASP A 9 18.27 -8.76 -39.81
C ASP A 9 19.52 -8.59 -38.94
N ASP A 10 20.18 -7.43 -39.06
CA ASP A 10 21.15 -6.95 -38.07
C ASP A 10 20.37 -6.44 -36.83
N ASP A 11 19.75 -7.37 -36.10
CA ASP A 11 19.38 -7.14 -34.71
C ASP A 11 20.68 -6.95 -33.92
N VAL A 12 20.97 -5.71 -33.55
CA VAL A 12 22.05 -5.33 -32.62
C VAL A 12 21.73 -5.88 -31.23
N PHE A 13 21.91 -7.19 -31.07
CA PHE A 13 21.98 -7.85 -29.78
C PHE A 13 23.34 -7.51 -29.17
N GLY A 14 23.38 -6.49 -28.33
CA GLY A 14 24.49 -6.30 -27.41
C GLY A 14 24.74 -7.61 -26.67
N GLY A 15 25.97 -8.12 -26.76
CA GLY A 15 26.32 -9.42 -26.20
C GLY A 15 25.99 -9.50 -24.71
N ILE A 16 25.61 -10.69 -24.23
CA ILE A 16 25.21 -10.99 -22.83
C ILE A 16 26.28 -10.55 -21.79
N TYR A 17 27.50 -10.29 -22.25
CA TYR A 17 28.64 -9.88 -21.43
C TYR A 17 29.15 -8.46 -21.75
N GLU A 18 28.39 -7.65 -22.47
CA GLU A 18 28.74 -6.25 -22.71
C GLU A 18 28.55 -5.44 -21.43
N ASN A 19 29.54 -4.59 -21.14
CA ASN A 19 29.52 -3.65 -20.01
C ASN A 19 29.49 -4.35 -18.63
N GLY A 20 30.46 -5.24 -18.41
CA GLY A 20 30.72 -5.81 -17.09
C GLY A 20 32.09 -6.47 -17.00
N HIS A 21 32.41 -7.02 -15.83
CA HIS A 21 33.68 -7.69 -15.57
C HIS A 21 33.48 -8.98 -14.77
N TRP A 22 34.41 -9.91 -14.95
CA TRP A 22 34.39 -11.19 -14.23
C TRP A 22 35.14 -11.05 -12.91
N ILE A 23 34.51 -11.45 -11.81
CA ILE A 23 35.14 -11.53 -10.49
C ILE A 23 35.09 -12.96 -9.95
N TRP A 24 36.10 -13.33 -9.18
CA TRP A 24 36.04 -14.54 -8.38
C TRP A 24 35.14 -14.30 -7.15
N ASP A 25 34.09 -15.09 -6.98
CA ASP A 25 33.24 -15.06 -5.79
C ASP A 25 33.56 -16.24 -4.87
N ASP A 26 34.17 -15.94 -3.72
CA ASP A 26 34.55 -16.95 -2.71
C ASP A 26 33.34 -17.67 -2.08
N LYS A 27 32.14 -17.09 -2.13
CA LYS A 27 30.93 -17.72 -1.57
C LYS A 27 30.40 -18.84 -2.46
N VAL A 28 30.47 -18.62 -3.76
CA VAL A 28 30.01 -19.58 -4.78
C VAL A 28 31.18 -20.42 -5.32
N ASN A 29 32.40 -20.04 -4.95
CA ASN A 29 33.67 -20.66 -5.35
C ASN A 29 33.79 -20.78 -6.87
N ALA A 30 33.42 -19.71 -7.58
CA ALA A 30 33.33 -19.67 -9.03
C ALA A 30 33.57 -18.24 -9.56
N LEU A 31 33.88 -18.16 -10.86
CA LEU A 31 33.90 -16.91 -11.62
C LEU A 31 32.45 -16.48 -11.90
N VAL A 32 32.11 -15.26 -11.48
CA VAL A 32 30.79 -14.65 -11.67
C VAL A 32 30.95 -13.35 -12.45
N PHE A 33 30.11 -13.15 -13.46
CA PHE A 33 30.06 -11.90 -14.22
C PHE A 33 29.27 -10.85 -13.44
N LYS A 34 29.83 -9.66 -13.26
CA LYS A 34 29.15 -8.49 -12.70
C LYS A 34 28.97 -7.43 -13.79
N SER A 35 27.73 -7.01 -14.01
CA SER A 35 27.43 -5.88 -14.89
C SER A 35 27.81 -4.56 -14.22
N ASP A 36 28.39 -3.65 -14.99
CA ASP A 36 28.72 -2.28 -14.57
C ASP A 36 27.58 -1.29 -14.87
N LEU A 37 26.46 -1.78 -15.42
CA LEU A 37 25.26 -0.98 -15.61
C LEU A 37 24.62 -0.63 -14.26
N PRO A 38 23.99 0.56 -14.14
CA PRO A 38 23.22 0.90 -12.94
C PRO A 38 22.20 -0.20 -12.66
N GLU A 39 22.18 -0.73 -11.44
CA GLU A 39 21.13 -1.66 -11.02
C GLU A 39 19.78 -1.02 -11.31
N GLU A 40 18.94 -1.69 -12.10
CA GLU A 40 17.55 -1.28 -12.22
C GLU A 40 16.98 -1.21 -10.79
N PRO A 41 16.27 -0.11 -10.44
CA PRO A 41 15.68 0.01 -9.13
C PRO A 41 14.83 -1.25 -8.92
N PRO A 42 14.98 -1.96 -7.78
CA PRO A 42 14.21 -3.16 -7.53
C PRO A 42 12.75 -2.81 -7.73
N ASP A 43 12.05 -3.62 -8.54
CA ASP A 43 10.61 -3.51 -8.70
C ASP A 43 10.01 -3.31 -7.31
N ALA A 44 9.25 -2.22 -7.15
CA ALA A 44 8.64 -1.89 -5.87
C ALA A 44 8.00 -3.18 -5.34
N PRO A 45 8.29 -3.60 -4.09
CA PRO A 45 7.80 -4.87 -3.58
C PRO A 45 6.30 -4.87 -3.80
N GLN A 46 5.83 -5.75 -4.69
CA GLN A 46 4.42 -5.97 -4.89
C GLN A 46 3.91 -6.44 -3.52
N LEU A 47 3.27 -5.53 -2.79
CA LEU A 47 2.64 -5.86 -1.52
C LEU A 47 1.79 -7.09 -1.80
N ALA A 48 2.14 -8.20 -1.17
CA ALA A 48 1.43 -9.46 -1.32
C ALA A 48 -0.06 -9.16 -1.08
N THR A 49 -0.82 -9.10 -2.16
CA THR A 49 -2.26 -8.89 -2.12
C THR A 49 -2.80 -10.10 -1.39
N ALA A 50 -3.10 -9.94 -0.10
CA ALA A 50 -3.66 -11.00 0.71
C ALA A 50 -4.87 -11.56 -0.05
N ILE A 51 -4.91 -12.89 -0.19
CA ILE A 51 -5.91 -13.67 -0.92
C ILE A 51 -7.26 -13.54 -0.19
N LEU A 52 -7.89 -12.38 -0.29
CA LEU A 52 -9.32 -12.20 -0.23
C LEU A 52 -9.69 -12.04 -1.69
N GLY A 53 -10.12 -13.14 -2.35
CA GLY A 53 -10.37 -13.17 -3.81
C GLY A 53 -11.00 -11.87 -4.29
N SER A 54 -10.41 -11.27 -5.32
CA SER A 54 -10.46 -9.83 -5.63
C SER A 54 -11.77 -9.17 -5.20
N VAL A 55 -11.78 -8.63 -3.98
CA VAL A 55 -12.86 -7.74 -3.54
C VAL A 55 -12.63 -6.44 -4.28
N GLU A 56 -13.18 -6.36 -5.48
CA GLU A 56 -13.12 -5.17 -6.32
C GLU A 56 -14.25 -4.24 -5.90
N PHE A 57 -13.87 -3.13 -5.27
CA PHE A 57 -14.79 -2.03 -5.07
C PHE A 57 -15.14 -1.43 -6.43
N ARG A 58 -16.36 -0.92 -6.57
CA ARG A 58 -16.73 -0.19 -7.78
C ARG A 58 -15.89 1.08 -7.89
N GLU A 59 -15.03 1.14 -8.91
CA GLU A 59 -14.20 2.32 -9.21
C GLU A 59 -15.02 3.41 -9.89
N ASP A 60 -15.87 3.02 -10.84
CA ASP A 60 -16.73 3.94 -11.59
C ASP A 60 -18.17 3.93 -11.08
N ILE A 61 -18.70 5.13 -10.82
CA ILE A 61 -20.07 5.34 -10.35
C ILE A 61 -20.77 6.31 -11.32
N ASP A 62 -21.86 5.85 -11.94
CA ASP A 62 -22.67 6.68 -12.84
C ASP A 62 -23.36 7.84 -12.08
N ILE A 63 -23.70 8.91 -12.80
CA ILE A 63 -24.38 10.11 -12.28
C ILE A 63 -25.65 9.73 -11.51
N ASN A 64 -26.40 8.73 -11.98
CA ASN A 64 -27.60 8.24 -11.30
C ASN A 64 -27.29 7.64 -9.92
N GLU A 65 -26.22 6.85 -9.82
CA GLU A 65 -25.76 6.25 -8.57
C GLU A 65 -25.19 7.31 -7.63
N GLN A 66 -24.45 8.29 -8.14
CA GLN A 66 -24.01 9.45 -7.35
C GLN A 66 -25.20 10.20 -6.76
N ASN A 67 -26.24 10.50 -7.56
CA ASN A 67 -27.45 11.17 -7.08
C ASN A 67 -28.18 10.33 -6.01
N ARG A 68 -28.16 9.00 -6.14
CA ARG A 68 -28.70 8.09 -5.13
C ARG A 68 -27.90 8.14 -3.83
N PHE A 69 -26.56 8.16 -3.90
CA PHE A 69 -25.69 8.30 -2.74
C PHE A 69 -25.94 9.63 -2.01
N ARG A 70 -25.94 10.76 -2.75
CA ARG A 70 -26.21 12.10 -2.21
C ARG A 70 -27.56 12.18 -1.48
N LYS A 71 -28.58 11.51 -2.01
CA LYS A 71 -29.94 11.54 -1.44
C LYS A 71 -30.12 10.64 -0.22
N ARG A 72 -29.41 9.52 -0.14
CA ARG A 72 -29.71 8.46 0.84
C ARG A 72 -28.64 8.23 1.90
N MET A 73 -27.38 8.54 1.62
CA MET A 73 -26.25 8.20 2.49
C MET A 73 -25.43 9.43 2.88
N GLN A 74 -25.20 10.34 1.94
CA GLN A 74 -24.47 11.56 2.26
C GLN A 74 -25.27 12.44 3.23
N ARG A 75 -24.61 12.84 4.33
CA ARG A 75 -25.15 13.85 5.24
C ARG A 75 -25.16 15.24 4.59
N LYS A 76 -25.94 16.16 5.17
CA LYS A 76 -25.99 17.55 4.68
C LYS A 76 -24.67 18.26 4.97
N PRO A 77 -24.06 18.94 3.99
CA PRO A 77 -22.83 19.68 4.20
C PRO A 77 -23.10 20.99 4.94
N GLU A 78 -22.20 21.32 5.88
CA GLU A 78 -22.20 22.56 6.64
C GLU A 78 -21.10 23.52 6.13
N PRO A 79 -21.13 24.82 6.46
CA PRO A 79 -20.17 25.80 5.90
C PRO A 79 -18.69 25.54 6.23
N ASN A 80 -18.39 24.89 7.37
CA ASN A 80 -17.04 24.51 7.81
C ASN A 80 -16.94 22.98 7.98
N ASP A 81 -17.51 22.26 7.04
CA ASP A 81 -17.62 20.81 7.14
C ASP A 81 -16.28 20.10 6.91
N VAL A 82 -16.07 19.01 7.65
CA VAL A 82 -14.87 18.18 7.57
C VAL A 82 -15.25 16.74 7.23
N VAL A 83 -14.40 16.04 6.47
CA VAL A 83 -14.61 14.62 6.19
C VAL A 83 -14.48 13.83 7.49
N THR A 84 -15.56 13.17 7.89
CA THR A 84 -15.60 12.34 9.09
C THR A 84 -15.31 10.88 8.76
N LEU A 85 -15.00 10.09 9.79
CA LEU A 85 -14.87 8.63 9.63
C LEU A 85 -16.16 7.99 9.10
N GLN A 86 -17.33 8.54 9.43
CA GLN A 86 -18.60 8.04 8.92
C GLN A 86 -18.72 8.27 7.41
N ASP A 87 -18.31 9.45 6.92
CA ASP A 87 -18.33 9.76 5.48
C ASP A 87 -17.49 8.74 4.69
N ILE A 88 -16.33 8.34 5.23
CA ILE A 88 -15.47 7.30 4.63
C ILE A 88 -16.17 5.94 4.62
N LYS A 89 -16.79 5.54 5.74
CA LYS A 89 -17.52 4.27 5.85
C LYS A 89 -18.70 4.22 4.87
N ASP A 90 -19.43 5.32 4.73
CA ASP A 90 -20.59 5.39 3.84
C ASP A 90 -20.17 5.22 2.38
N VAL A 91 -19.06 5.83 1.95
CA VAL A 91 -18.49 5.61 0.61
C VAL A 91 -18.10 4.14 0.42
N VAL A 92 -17.37 3.56 1.38
CA VAL A 92 -16.93 2.16 1.32
C VAL A 92 -18.12 1.20 1.26
N LEU A 93 -19.16 1.42 2.06
CA LEU A 93 -20.37 0.59 2.05
C LEU A 93 -21.18 0.77 0.76
N PHE A 94 -21.12 1.94 0.13
CA PHE A 94 -21.77 2.19 -1.16
C PHE A 94 -21.09 1.47 -2.31
N THR A 95 -19.75 1.48 -2.34
CA THR A 95 -18.96 0.92 -3.44
C THR A 95 -18.62 -0.56 -3.24
N ALA A 96 -18.81 -1.10 -2.04
CA ALA A 96 -18.57 -2.50 -1.73
C ALA A 96 -19.46 -3.44 -2.56
N PRO A 97 -18.91 -4.59 -3.02
CA PRO A 97 -19.70 -5.64 -3.62
C PRO A 97 -20.80 -6.16 -2.69
N ILE A 98 -22.02 -6.31 -3.21
CA ILE A 98 -23.18 -6.81 -2.42
C ILE A 98 -22.88 -8.18 -1.79
N LYS A 99 -22.04 -9.00 -2.44
CA LYS A 99 -21.63 -10.32 -1.95
C LYS A 99 -20.93 -10.28 -0.58
N ILE A 100 -20.23 -9.19 -0.28
CA ILE A 100 -19.50 -9.02 0.99
C ILE A 100 -20.30 -8.25 2.05
N LEU A 101 -21.33 -7.50 1.66
CA LEU A 101 -22.18 -6.68 2.53
C LEU A 101 -23.13 -7.53 3.40
N LYS A 102 -22.56 -8.29 4.33
CA LYS A 102 -23.31 -9.03 5.36
C LYS A 102 -23.53 -8.14 6.59
N PRO A 103 -24.64 -8.27 7.33
CA PRO A 103 -24.88 -7.48 8.55
C PRO A 103 -23.75 -7.54 9.58
N TYR A 104 -23.10 -8.71 9.67
CA TYR A 104 -21.91 -8.90 10.50
C TYR A 104 -20.73 -8.01 10.09
N LEU A 105 -20.47 -7.82 8.79
CA LEU A 105 -19.38 -6.98 8.29
C LEU A 105 -19.67 -5.50 8.59
N ILE A 106 -20.93 -5.09 8.40
CA ILE A 106 -21.38 -3.74 8.74
C ILE A 106 -21.18 -3.50 10.24
N ASN A 107 -21.54 -4.46 11.08
CA ASN A 107 -21.34 -4.37 12.52
C ASN A 107 -19.85 -4.28 12.88
N LEU A 108 -19.01 -5.14 12.30
CA LEU A 108 -17.55 -5.10 12.47
C LEU A 108 -16.99 -3.70 12.14
N LEU A 109 -17.41 -3.09 11.03
CA LEU A 109 -16.95 -1.76 10.63
C LEU A 109 -17.30 -0.65 11.64
N HIS A 110 -18.37 -0.84 12.43
CA HIS A 110 -18.84 0.10 13.44
C HIS A 110 -18.36 -0.23 14.86
N MET A 111 -17.51 -1.24 15.03
CA MET A 111 -16.92 -1.55 16.32
C MET A 111 -15.81 -0.57 16.69
N THR A 112 -15.63 -0.33 17.98
CA THR A 112 -14.77 0.75 18.48
C THR A 112 -13.29 0.52 18.17
N GLY A 113 -12.82 -0.71 18.25
CA GLY A 113 -11.48 -1.13 17.87
C GLY A 113 -11.25 -1.03 16.37
N THR A 114 -12.25 -1.35 15.54
CA THR A 114 -12.13 -1.15 14.09
C THR A 114 -12.03 0.34 13.76
N GLU A 115 -12.80 1.19 14.45
CA GLU A 115 -12.64 2.64 14.31
C GLU A 115 -11.26 3.14 14.73
N ARG A 116 -10.66 2.58 15.79
CA ARG A 116 -9.29 2.94 16.20
C ARG A 116 -8.28 2.62 15.11
N ILE A 117 -8.36 1.44 14.50
CA ILE A 117 -7.49 1.06 13.37
C ILE A 117 -7.69 2.03 12.20
N LEU A 118 -8.95 2.29 11.81
CA LEU A 118 -9.25 3.19 10.70
C LEU A 118 -8.72 4.61 10.96
N ARG A 119 -8.82 5.12 12.19
CA ARG A 119 -8.25 6.43 12.58
C ARG A 119 -6.72 6.41 12.53
N GLY A 120 -6.07 5.34 12.99
CA GLY A 120 -4.63 5.16 12.87
C GLY A 120 -4.17 5.17 11.42
N LEU A 121 -4.89 4.47 10.54
CA LEU A 121 -4.64 4.48 9.09
C LEU A 121 -4.84 5.88 8.48
N ILE A 122 -5.88 6.61 8.89
CA ILE A 122 -6.10 7.99 8.44
C ILE A 122 -4.92 8.87 8.83
N PHE A 123 -4.43 8.78 10.07
CA PHE A 123 -3.25 9.54 10.50
C PHE A 123 -2.00 9.18 9.73
N LEU A 124 -1.78 7.88 9.47
CA LEU A 124 -0.67 7.41 8.65
C LEU A 124 -0.73 7.96 7.23
N CYS A 125 -1.88 7.84 6.55
CA CYS A 125 -2.08 8.36 5.20
C CYS A 125 -1.95 9.89 5.16
N GLN A 126 -2.54 10.60 6.12
CA GLN A 126 -2.44 12.05 6.22
C GLN A 126 -0.98 12.49 6.38
N TYR A 127 -0.21 11.84 7.27
CA TYR A 127 1.19 12.17 7.47
C TYR A 127 2.02 11.90 6.22
N HIS A 128 1.77 10.78 5.53
CA HIS A 128 2.39 10.49 4.24
C HIS A 128 2.10 11.59 3.20
N LEU A 129 0.85 12.02 3.05
CA LEU A 129 0.48 13.08 2.11
C LEU A 129 1.14 14.42 2.46
N GLN A 130 1.19 14.77 3.75
CA GLN A 130 1.80 16.01 4.22
C GLN A 130 3.32 16.05 4.01
N THR A 131 3.99 14.89 4.09
CA THR A 131 5.45 14.79 3.99
C THR A 131 5.95 14.44 2.59
N SER A 132 5.10 13.86 1.74
CA SER A 132 5.47 13.33 0.42
C SER A 132 6.21 14.32 -0.45
N GLU A 133 5.69 15.54 -0.62
CA GLU A 133 6.32 16.57 -1.44
C GLU A 133 7.70 16.97 -0.89
N THR A 134 7.80 17.13 0.43
CA THR A 134 9.08 17.48 1.09
C THR A 134 10.10 16.37 0.91
N MET A 135 9.69 15.10 1.07
CA MET A 135 10.56 13.94 0.87
C MET A 135 10.99 13.79 -0.58
N ASN A 136 10.09 14.02 -1.54
CA ASN A 136 10.42 13.95 -2.97
C ASN A 136 11.45 15.02 -3.36
N ASN A 137 11.25 16.27 -2.93
CA ASN A 137 12.22 17.33 -3.15
C ASN A 137 13.56 17.00 -2.51
N ARG A 138 13.55 16.37 -1.33
CA ARG A 138 14.77 15.94 -0.65
C ARG A 138 15.53 14.87 -1.43
N THR A 139 14.83 13.87 -1.99
CA THR A 139 15.43 12.85 -2.85
C THR A 139 16.15 13.48 -4.04
N ILE A 140 15.55 14.49 -4.67
CA ILE A 140 16.16 15.22 -5.79
C ILE A 140 17.40 16.00 -5.33
N GLU A 141 17.33 16.69 -4.19
CA GLU A 141 18.47 17.45 -3.67
C GLU A 141 19.69 16.57 -3.36
N LEU A 142 19.46 15.35 -2.87
CA LEU A 142 20.53 14.39 -2.58
C LEU A 142 21.33 13.96 -3.82
N LEU A 143 20.81 14.16 -5.03
CA LEU A 143 21.54 13.90 -6.28
C LEU A 143 22.65 14.92 -6.54
N SER A 144 22.57 16.11 -5.95
CA SER A 144 23.49 17.23 -6.25
C SER A 144 24.16 17.85 -5.03
N ARG A 145 23.65 17.60 -3.82
CA ARG A 145 24.10 18.25 -2.58
C ARG A 145 24.61 17.25 -1.55
N ILE A 146 25.67 17.63 -0.84
CA ILE A 146 26.23 16.86 0.27
C ILE A 146 25.28 16.94 1.48
N ARG A 147 25.11 15.83 2.20
CA ARG A 147 24.30 15.78 3.43
C ARG A 147 24.95 16.61 4.53
N THR A 148 24.11 17.25 5.35
CA THR A 148 24.53 18.03 6.51
C THR A 148 23.91 17.45 7.78
N ASP A 149 24.55 17.63 8.93
CA ASP A 149 24.03 17.15 10.23
C ASP A 149 22.61 17.65 10.50
N ARG A 150 22.32 18.90 10.11
CA ARG A 150 20.97 19.48 10.25
C ARG A 150 19.95 18.76 9.38
N SER A 151 20.32 18.33 8.18
CA SER A 151 19.41 17.57 7.31
C SER A 151 19.11 16.18 7.88
N GLU A 152 20.11 15.53 8.49
CA GLU A 152 19.95 14.23 9.14
C GLU A 152 18.96 14.31 10.32
N ILE A 153 19.10 15.33 11.18
CA ILE A 153 18.18 15.53 12.31
C ILE A 153 16.72 15.70 11.85
N VAL A 154 16.51 16.43 10.75
CA VAL A 154 15.17 16.66 10.20
C VAL A 154 14.59 15.38 9.60
N GLU A 155 15.38 14.64 8.81
CA GLU A 155 14.99 13.37 8.22
C GLU A 155 14.69 12.31 9.29
N MET A 156 15.51 12.24 10.34
CA MET A 156 15.30 11.37 11.49
C MET A 156 13.96 11.65 12.15
N ARG A 157 13.60 12.92 12.36
CA ARG A 157 12.29 13.29 12.91
C ARG A 157 11.14 12.83 12.02
N TYR A 158 11.25 12.97 10.70
CA TYR A 158 10.22 12.45 9.80
C TYR A 158 10.10 10.93 9.90
N MET A 159 11.23 10.24 9.97
CA MET A 159 11.29 8.79 10.12
C MET A 159 10.66 8.31 11.43
N GLU A 160 11.01 8.91 12.56
CA GLU A 160 10.49 8.59 13.90
C GLU A 160 8.96 8.76 13.97
N ASN A 161 8.44 9.90 13.49
CA ASN A 161 6.99 10.13 13.47
C ASN A 161 6.25 9.08 12.64
N LEU A 162 6.86 8.66 11.53
CA LEU A 162 6.28 7.67 10.62
C LEU A 162 6.34 6.26 11.22
N GLU A 163 7.40 5.96 11.98
CA GLU A 163 7.52 4.75 12.80
C GLU A 163 6.45 4.71 13.89
N ASP A 164 6.25 5.78 14.64
CA ASP A 164 5.21 5.87 15.68
C ASP A 164 3.81 5.60 15.13
N LEU A 165 3.49 6.16 13.96
CA LEU A 165 2.21 5.93 13.28
C LEU A 165 2.06 4.48 12.80
N ARG A 166 3.13 3.87 12.28
CA ARG A 166 3.13 2.45 11.89
C ARG A 166 2.94 1.55 13.12
N LEU A 167 3.60 1.84 14.23
CA LEU A 167 3.45 1.12 15.49
C LEU A 167 2.03 1.23 16.04
N LEU A 168 1.41 2.42 15.95
CA LEU A 168 0.01 2.62 16.34
C LEU A 168 -0.93 1.72 15.53
N VAL A 169 -0.79 1.71 14.20
CA VAL A 169 -1.59 0.84 13.31
C VAL A 169 -1.34 -0.63 13.62
N ALA A 170 -0.07 -1.04 13.78
CA ALA A 170 0.31 -2.42 14.06
C ALA A 170 -0.26 -2.93 15.38
N LYS A 171 -0.24 -2.10 16.43
CA LYS A 171 -0.82 -2.40 17.74
C LYS A 171 -2.33 -2.66 17.63
N GLU A 172 -3.08 -1.75 17.00
CA GLU A 172 -4.53 -1.90 16.88
C GLU A 172 -4.89 -3.09 15.97
N TYR A 173 -4.14 -3.32 14.89
CA TYR A 173 -4.31 -4.47 14.00
C TYR A 173 -4.04 -5.80 14.72
N SER A 174 -3.01 -5.86 15.56
CA SER A 174 -2.68 -7.03 16.37
C SER A 174 -3.77 -7.36 17.39
N ASN A 175 -4.37 -6.35 18.02
CA ASN A 175 -5.53 -6.54 18.90
C ASN A 175 -6.71 -7.20 18.16
N MET A 176 -6.95 -6.80 16.91
CA MET A 176 -8.01 -7.37 16.08
C MET A 176 -7.72 -8.81 15.68
N ILE A 177 -6.50 -9.11 15.22
CA ILE A 177 -6.11 -10.48 14.82
C ILE A 177 -6.15 -11.43 16.01
N ASN A 178 -5.60 -11.02 17.16
CA ASN A 178 -5.54 -11.85 18.36
C ASN A 178 -6.93 -12.10 18.99
N GLY A 179 -7.98 -11.44 18.49
CA GLY A 179 -9.32 -11.56 19.06
C GLY A 179 -9.43 -10.93 20.44
N SER A 180 -8.62 -9.91 20.74
CA SER A 180 -8.66 -9.27 22.05
C SER A 180 -9.94 -8.45 22.23
N GLY A 181 -10.56 -8.56 23.40
CA GLY A 181 -11.72 -7.77 23.79
C GLY A 181 -12.92 -7.98 22.85
N GLU A 182 -13.35 -6.91 22.18
CA GLU A 182 -14.56 -6.93 21.34
C GLU A 182 -14.45 -7.84 20.09
N PHE A 183 -13.22 -8.21 19.69
CA PHE A 183 -12.93 -9.07 18.54
C PHE A 183 -12.93 -10.57 18.85
N GLU A 184 -13.08 -10.97 20.12
CA GLU A 184 -13.03 -12.37 20.55
C GLU A 184 -13.99 -13.26 19.76
N LYS A 185 -15.21 -12.76 19.51
CA LYS A 185 -16.27 -13.45 18.78
C LYS A 185 -15.92 -13.74 17.31
N PHE A 186 -14.91 -13.08 16.76
CA PHE A 186 -14.46 -13.23 15.38
C PHE A 186 -13.21 -14.10 15.26
N HIS A 187 -12.50 -14.32 16.36
CA HIS A 187 -11.28 -15.13 16.37
C HIS A 187 -11.57 -16.57 15.94
N HIS A 188 -10.68 -17.14 15.13
CA HIS A 188 -10.85 -18.50 14.63
C HIS A 188 -10.61 -19.56 15.72
N MET A 189 -9.85 -19.24 16.77
CA MET A 189 -9.60 -20.10 17.93
C MET A 189 -10.45 -19.75 19.17
N GLY A 190 -11.53 -18.97 19.01
CA GLY A 190 -12.37 -18.54 20.13
C GLY A 190 -13.00 -19.71 20.91
N PRO A 191 -13.31 -19.55 22.22
CA PRO A 191 -13.84 -20.61 23.07
C PRO A 191 -15.13 -21.27 22.52
N SER A 192 -15.94 -20.48 21.81
CA SER A 192 -17.22 -20.87 21.22
C SER A 192 -17.10 -21.75 19.96
N LYS A 193 -15.91 -21.91 19.37
CA LYS A 193 -15.71 -22.72 18.14
C LYS A 193 -15.26 -24.16 18.42
N LYS A 194 -15.00 -24.54 19.67
CA LYS A 194 -14.60 -25.91 20.05
C LYS A 194 -15.76 -26.94 20.10
N MET A 195 -16.97 -26.61 19.63
CA MET A 195 -18.17 -27.48 19.79
C MET A 195 -18.83 -27.95 18.48
N ARG A 196 -18.07 -28.14 17.40
CA ARG A 196 -18.53 -28.96 16.27
C ARG A 196 -17.39 -29.83 15.74
N SER A 197 -17.20 -30.97 16.40
CA SER A 197 -16.64 -32.18 15.79
C SER A 197 -17.78 -33.14 15.51
#